data_AF-A0A1W9MW01-F1
#
_entry.id   AF-A0A1W9MW01-F1
#
_cell.length_a   1.000
_cell.length_b   1.000
_cell.length_c   1.000
_cell.angle_alpha   90.00
_cell.angle_beta   90.00
_cell.angle_gamma   90.00
#
_symmetry.space_group_name_H-M   'P 1'
#
loop_
_entity.id
_entity.type
_entity.pdbx_description
1 polymer ?
#
loop_
_entity_poly.entity_id
_entity_poly.type
_entity_poly.pdbx_seq_one_letter_code
_entity_poly.pdbx_strand_id
1 'polypeptide(L)' 'MNEKPDAFSLKIDKTAISTASLFDKSDLKIYWHSCTPNERLRYIEILRQINYGDTASSRLQRVLEFAENTWS' A
#
# COMPACT_ATOMS: atom_id res chain seq x y z
N MET A 1 -27.67 -30.29 -18.28
CA MET A 1 -27.54 -28.94 -17.70
C MET A 1 -26.38 -29.00 -16.73
N ASN A 2 -25.21 -28.47 -17.10
CA ASN A 2 -24.06 -28.37 -16.21
C ASN A 2 -24.21 -27.06 -15.43
N GLU A 3 -24.57 -27.14 -14.15
CA GLU A 3 -24.56 -25.96 -13.27
C GLU A 3 -23.11 -25.51 -13.08
N LYS A 4 -22.84 -24.26 -13.47
CA LYS A 4 -21.58 -23.58 -13.24
C LYS A 4 -21.50 -23.34 -11.73
N PRO A 5 -20.43 -23.76 -11.02
CA PRO A 5 -20.33 -23.53 -9.59
C PRO A 5 -20.40 -22.02 -9.35
N ASP A 6 -21.35 -21.63 -8.49
CA ASP A 6 -21.60 -20.24 -8.12
C ASP A 6 -20.27 -19.66 -7.64
N ALA A 7 -19.81 -18.62 -8.33
CA ALA A 7 -18.51 -18.02 -8.07
C ALA A 7 -18.50 -17.59 -6.61
N PHE A 8 -17.69 -18.29 -5.79
CA PHE A 8 -17.58 -18.12 -4.34
C PHE A 8 -17.88 -16.67 -3.96
N SER A 9 -19.00 -16.44 -3.28
CA SER A 9 -19.34 -15.10 -2.79
C SER A 9 -18.30 -14.71 -1.74
N LEU A 10 -17.18 -14.16 -2.20
CA LEU A 10 -16.11 -13.64 -1.36
C LEU A 10 -16.68 -12.41 -0.64
N LYS A 11 -17.26 -12.64 0.54
CA LYS A 11 -17.77 -11.58 1.40
C LYS A 11 -16.64 -11.09 2.29
N ILE A 12 -16.33 -9.80 2.16
CA ILE A 12 -15.38 -9.11 3.02
C ILE A 12 -16.10 -8.71 4.31
N ASP A 13 -15.48 -8.96 5.46
CA ASP A 13 -15.92 -8.40 6.73
C ASP A 13 -15.62 -6.90 6.76
N LYS A 14 -16.67 -6.09 6.62
CA LYS A 14 -16.57 -4.63 6.60
C LYS A 14 -16.35 -4.02 7.98
N THR A 15 -16.57 -4.78 9.06
CA THR A 15 -16.36 -4.29 10.43
C THR A 15 -14.88 -4.12 10.75
N ALA A 16 -14.01 -4.81 10.01
CA ALA A 16 -12.56 -4.67 10.10
C ALA A 16 -12.00 -3.49 9.27
N ILE A 17 -12.85 -2.76 8.54
CA ILE A 17 -12.42 -1.66 7.65
C ILE A 17 -12.83 -0.33 8.26
N SER A 18 -11.88 0.60 8.35
CA SER A 18 -12.14 2.00 8.69
C SER A 18 -11.70 2.90 7.55
N THR A 19 -12.54 3.89 7.20
CA THR A 19 -12.27 4.87 6.15
C THR A 19 -12.15 6.25 6.77
N ALA A 20 -11.18 7.04 6.33
CA ALA A 20 -11.06 8.44 6.72
C ALA A 20 -10.99 9.34 5.50
N SER A 21 -11.47 10.58 5.66
CA SER A 21 -11.29 11.63 4.67
C SER A 21 -9.81 11.97 4.52
N LEU A 22 -9.36 12.19 3.29
CA LEU A 22 -7.96 12.50 2.98
C LEU A 22 -7.53 13.88 3.51
N PHE A 23 -8.48 14.83 3.56
CA PHE A 23 -8.20 16.23 3.90
C PHE A 23 -8.54 16.60 5.35
N ASP A 24 -9.23 15.72 6.07
CA ASP A 24 -9.59 15.96 7.47
C ASP A 24 -8.57 15.36 8.42
N LYS A 25 -8.56 15.84 9.67
CA LYS A 25 -7.81 15.18 10.74
C LYS A 25 -8.35 13.76 10.91
N SER A 26 -7.45 12.77 10.85
CA SER A 26 -7.82 11.36 11.00
C SER A 26 -6.88 10.62 11.93
N ASP A 27 -7.40 9.58 12.55
CA ASP A 27 -6.65 8.67 13.41
C ASP A 27 -5.75 7.71 12.62
N LEU A 28 -5.74 7.81 11.28
CA LEU A 28 -4.85 7.03 10.41
C LEU A 28 -3.40 7.18 10.83
N LYS A 29 -2.99 8.41 11.20
CA LYS A 29 -1.62 8.66 11.67
C LYS A 29 -1.32 7.85 12.95
N ILE A 30 -2.27 7.76 13.88
CA ILE A 30 -2.12 7.00 15.13
C ILE A 30 -1.97 5.51 14.80
N TYR A 31 -2.81 4.99 13.91
CA TYR A 31 -2.70 3.60 13.42
C TYR A 31 -1.33 3.31 12.79
N TRP A 32 -0.83 4.17 11.90
CA TRP A 32 0.49 3.98 11.27
C TRP A 32 1.65 4.04 12.25
N HIS A 33 1.48 4.71 13.40
CA HIS A 33 2.48 4.75 14.46
C HIS A 33 2.36 3.58 15.45
N SER A 34 1.21 2.88 15.53
CA SER A 34 1.07 1.69 16.35
C SER A 34 1.68 0.44 15.70
N CYS A 35 1.79 0.40 14.37
CA CYS A 35 2.53 -0.65 13.65
C CYS A 35 4.03 -0.59 13.92
N THR A 36 4.68 -1.75 13.92
CA THR A 36 6.14 -1.83 13.94
C THR A 36 6.73 -1.23 12.65
N PRO A 37 8.00 -0.78 12.67
CA PRO A 37 8.67 -0.27 11.48
C PRO A 37 8.63 -1.26 10.29
N ASN A 38 8.83 -2.55 10.54
CA ASN A 38 8.82 -3.59 9.50
C ASN A 38 7.42 -3.76 8.87
N GLU A 39 6.36 -3.79 9.68
CA GLU A 39 4.99 -3.89 9.16
C GLU A 39 4.63 -2.68 8.30
N ARG A 40 4.99 -1.47 8.76
CA ARG A 40 4.76 -0.25 8.00
C ARG A 40 5.48 -0.26 6.65
N LEU A 41 6.74 -0.72 6.60
CA LEU A 41 7.47 -0.87 5.34
C LEU A 41 6.79 -1.85 4.39
N ARG A 42 6.29 -2.98 4.92
CA ARG A 42 5.57 -3.97 4.11
C ARG A 42 4.28 -3.40 3.52
N TYR A 43 3.52 -2.65 4.31
CA TYR A 43 2.30 -1.99 3.81
C TYR A 43 2.60 -0.93 2.75
N ILE A 44 3.65 -0.14 2.94
CA ILE A 44 4.08 0.86 1.95
C ILE A 44 4.46 0.18 0.64
N GLU A 45 5.16 -0.96 0.67
CA GLU A 45 5.50 -1.71 -0.54
C GLU A 45 4.26 -2.21 -1.29
N ILE A 46 3.25 -2.71 -0.57
CA ILE A 46 1.97 -3.11 -1.18
C ILE A 46 1.30 -1.90 -1.85
N LEU A 47 1.24 -0.75 -1.16
CA LEU A 47 0.68 0.48 -1.74
C LEU A 47 1.49 0.99 -2.94
N ARG A 48 2.82 0.85 -2.91
CA ARG A 48 3.69 1.18 -4.04
C ARG A 48 3.35 0.33 -5.26
N GLN A 49 3.21 -0.98 -5.09
CA GLN A 49 2.84 -1.91 -6.17
C GLN A 49 1.45 -1.60 -6.73
N ILE A 50 0.46 -1.35 -5.87
CA ILE A 50 -0.90 -1.02 -6.30
C ILE A 50 -0.93 0.27 -7.13
N ASN A 51 -0.25 1.32 -6.66
CA ASN A 51 -0.34 2.64 -7.30
C ASN A 51 0.57 2.76 -8.53
N TYR A 52 1.72 2.07 -8.55
CA TYR A 52 2.77 2.31 -9.54
C TYR A 52 3.22 1.04 -10.29
N GLY A 53 2.74 -0.14 -9.89
CA GLY A 53 3.15 -1.41 -10.48
C GLY A 53 4.60 -1.79 -10.20
N ASP A 54 5.05 -2.86 -10.83
CA ASP A 54 6.37 -3.45 -10.58
C ASP A 54 7.53 -2.59 -11.13
N THR A 55 7.25 -1.69 -12.08
CA THR A 55 8.27 -0.86 -12.73
C THR A 55 8.62 0.42 -11.95
N ALA A 56 7.88 0.74 -10.87
CA ALA A 56 8.15 1.92 -10.06
C ALA A 56 9.55 1.87 -9.41
N SER A 57 9.98 0.67 -9.00
CA SER A 57 11.29 0.46 -8.38
C SER A 57 12.41 0.83 -9.33
N SER A 58 12.30 0.54 -10.63
CA SER A 58 13.31 0.91 -11.63
C SER A 58 13.47 2.43 -11.77
N ARG A 59 12.40 3.21 -11.55
CA ARG A 59 12.45 4.68 -11.59
C ARG A 59 13.00 5.28 -10.30
N LEU A 60 12.63 4.70 -9.15
CA LEU A 60 13.17 5.13 -7.85
C LEU A 60 14.66 4.77 -7.70
N GLN A 61 15.05 3.59 -8.15
CA GLN A 61 16.44 3.16 -8.20
C GLN A 61 17.28 4.11 -9.05
N ARG A 62 16.75 4.56 -10.20
CA ARG A 62 17.38 5.62 -11.00
C ARG A 62 17.57 6.92 -10.22
N VAL A 63 16.55 7.39 -9.50
CA VAL A 63 16.70 8.63 -8.70
C VAL A 63 17.78 8.49 -7.63
N LEU A 64 17.85 7.33 -6.95
CA LEU A 64 18.87 7.07 -5.92
C LEU A 64 20.27 6.88 -6.52
N GLU A 65 20.39 6.24 -7.68
CA GLU A 65 21.66 6.09 -8.43
C GLU A 65 22.18 7.41 -8.99
N PHE A 66 21.30 8.31 -9.44
CA PHE A 66 21.68 9.63 -9.98
C PHE A 66 21.81 10.72 -8.91
N ALA A 67 21.28 10.52 -7.69
CA ALA A 67 21.44 11.45 -6.58
C ALA A 67 22.75 11.26 -5.80
N GLU A 68 23.59 10.28 -6.17
CA GLU A 68 24.94 10.15 -5.63
C GLU A 68 25.90 11.13 -6.34
N ASN A 69 26.56 11.98 -5.53
CA ASN A 69 27.56 13.02 -5.84
C ASN A 69 27.11 14.37 -6.44
N THR A 70 26.45 15.21 -5.65
CA THR A 70 26.64 16.69 -5.72
C THR A 70 26.94 17.37 -4.39
N TRP A 71 27.16 16.61 -3.31
CA TRP A 71 27.73 17.14 -2.08
C TRP A 71 29.24 16.83 -2.08
N SER A 72 30.04 17.77 -2.59
CA SER A 72 31.50 17.85 -2.41
C SER A 72 31.84 19.24 -1.91
#